data_AF-A0A7U8GQR9-F1
#
_entry.id   AF-A0A7U8GQR9-F1
#
_cell.length_a   1.000
_cell.length_b   1.000
_cell.length_c   1.000
_cell.angle_alpha   90.00
_cell.angle_beta   90.00
_cell.angle_gamma   90.00
#
_symmetry.space_group_name_H-M   'P 1'
#
loop_
_entity.id
_entity.type
_entity.pdbx_description
1 polymer ?
#
loop_
_entity_poly.entity_id
_entity_poly.type
_entity_poly.pdbx_seq_one_letter_code
_entity_poly.pdbx_strand_id
1 'polypeptide(L)' 'MRCWINGLPETEIAVSDRGLAYGDGLFETVLVQKGRLHLFEEHLQRLAKGLRKLSFPESVINDLKED' A
#
# COMPACT_ATOMS: atom_id res chain seq x y z
N MET A 1 4.40 -13.78 -11.57
CA MET A 1 4.74 -12.77 -10.55
C MET A 1 3.77 -12.95 -9.39
N ARG A 2 4.19 -12.90 -8.13
CA ARG A 2 3.25 -12.95 -6.99
C ARG A 2 2.87 -11.52 -6.64
N CYS A 3 1.58 -11.22 -6.66
CA CYS A 3 1.00 -9.95 -6.24
C CYS A 3 -0.20 -10.26 -5.33
N TRP A 4 -0.49 -9.33 -4.43
CA TRP A 4 -1.63 -9.41 -3.54
C TRP A 4 -2.48 -8.16 -3.74
N ILE A 5 -3.76 -8.34 -4.03
CA ILE A 5 -4.74 -7.26 -4.17
C ILE A 5 -5.82 -7.53 -3.12
N ASN A 6 -6.04 -6.57 -2.21
CA ASN A 6 -6.99 -6.70 -1.11
C ASN A 6 -6.81 -7.99 -0.28
N GLY A 7 -5.54 -8.39 -0.05
CA GLY A 7 -5.18 -9.58 0.73
C GLY A 7 -5.23 -10.92 -0.03
N LEU A 8 -5.70 -10.94 -1.28
CA LEU A 8 -5.80 -12.15 -2.09
C LEU A 8 -4.67 -12.26 -3.13
N PRO A 9 -4.13 -13.46 -3.40
CA PRO A 9 -3.14 -13.66 -4.44
C PRO A 9 -3.79 -13.47 -5.83
N GLU A 10 -3.55 -12.32 -6.44
CA GLU A 10 -4.27 -11.83 -7.62
C GLU A 10 -3.28 -11.09 -8.53
N THR A 11 -3.52 -11.11 -9.84
CA THR A 11 -2.71 -10.37 -10.83
C THR A 11 -3.52 -9.46 -11.74
N GLU A 12 -4.83 -9.38 -11.52
CA GLU A 12 -5.77 -8.60 -12.32
C GLU A 12 -6.46 -7.56 -11.44
N ILE A 13 -6.74 -6.41 -12.02
CA ILE A 13 -7.52 -5.35 -11.39
C ILE A 13 -8.56 -4.85 -12.39
N ALA A 14 -9.70 -4.38 -11.90
CA ALA A 14 -10.74 -3.84 -12.76
C ALA A 14 -10.20 -2.65 -13.57
N VAL A 15 -10.55 -2.57 -14.87
CA VAL A 15 -10.17 -1.43 -15.73
C VAL A 15 -10.73 -0.10 -15.19
N SER A 16 -11.83 -0.16 -14.43
CA SER A 16 -12.44 0.99 -13.76
C SER A 16 -11.74 1.42 -12.47
N ASP A 17 -10.69 0.72 -12.04
CA ASP A 17 -9.91 1.12 -10.87
C ASP A 17 -9.30 2.52 -11.08
N ARG A 18 -9.47 3.39 -10.07
CA ARG A 18 -9.05 4.79 -10.18
C ARG A 18 -7.52 4.94 -10.19
N GLY A 19 -6.81 4.00 -9.56
CA GLY A 19 -5.35 3.93 -9.61
C GLY A 19 -4.86 3.66 -11.03
N LEU A 20 -5.55 2.79 -11.77
CA LEU A 20 -5.24 2.54 -13.18
C LEU A 20 -5.68 3.70 -14.08
N ALA A 21 -6.92 4.18 -13.93
CA ALA A 21 -7.50 5.16 -14.84
C ALA A 21 -6.89 6.57 -14.71
N TYR A 22 -6.52 6.98 -13.49
CA TYR A 22 -6.14 8.36 -13.18
C TYR A 22 -4.83 8.48 -12.40
N GLY A 23 -4.21 7.37 -12.01
CA GLY A 23 -3.11 7.40 -11.04
C GLY A 23 -3.57 7.89 -9.66
N ASP A 24 -4.86 7.75 -9.34
CA ASP A 24 -5.42 8.21 -8.06
C ASP A 24 -5.05 7.24 -6.93
N GLY A 25 -3.88 7.46 -6.36
CA GLY A 25 -3.33 6.65 -5.30
C GLY A 25 -1.95 7.12 -4.87
N LEU A 26 -1.31 6.29 -4.06
CA LEU A 26 0.04 6.49 -3.54
C LEU A 26 0.68 5.14 -3.27
N PHE A 27 2.01 5.10 -3.21
CA PHE A 27 2.73 3.86 -2.99
C PHE A 27 3.96 4.05 -2.12
N GLU A 28 4.43 2.92 -1.60
CA GLU A 28 5.67 2.79 -0.85
C GLU A 28 6.58 1.78 -1.56
N THR A 29 7.89 1.99 -1.49
CA THR A 29 8.90 1.01 -1.89
C THR A 29 9.80 0.79 -0.69
N VAL A 30 9.76 -0.42 -0.13
CA VAL A 30 10.44 -0.77 1.12
C VAL A 30 11.63 -1.66 0.82
N LEU A 31 12.78 -1.34 1.39
CA LEU A 31 13.96 -2.22 1.31
C LEU A 31 13.75 -3.45 2.19
N VAL A 32 13.86 -4.63 1.58
CA VAL A 32 13.92 -5.91 2.28
C VAL A 32 15.33 -6.45 2.24
N GLN A 33 15.93 -6.64 3.41
CA GLN A 33 17.25 -7.27 3.53
C GLN A 33 17.20 -8.34 4.62
N LYS A 34 17.62 -9.55 4.28
CA LYS A 34 17.61 -10.71 5.20
C LYS A 34 16.24 -10.94 5.86
N GLY A 35 15.16 -10.81 5.07
CA GLY A 35 13.78 -11.00 5.53
C GLY A 35 13.24 -9.89 6.45
N ARG A 36 13.94 -8.76 6.59
CA ARG A 36 13.49 -7.61 7.41
C ARG A 36 13.15 -6.41 6.55
N LEU A 37 12.01 -5.79 6.86
CA LEU A 37 11.59 -4.51 6.30
C LEU A 37 12.38 -3.38 6.99
N HIS A 38 13.12 -2.60 6.22
CA HIS A 38 13.89 -1.48 6.76
C HIS A 38 13.03 -0.23 6.82
N LEU A 39 13.10 0.50 7.94
CA LEU A 39 12.36 1.75 8.17
C LEU A 39 10.83 1.60 7.97
N PHE A 40 10.29 0.45 8.34
CA PHE A 40 8.89 0.11 8.03
C PHE A 40 7.91 1.09 8.68
N GLU A 41 8.14 1.47 9.94
CA GLU A 41 7.28 2.45 10.63
C GLU A 41 7.34 3.83 9.96
N GLU A 42 8.50 4.27 9.49
CA GLU A 42 8.65 5.52 8.77
C GLU A 42 7.94 5.49 7.41
N HIS A 43 7.97 4.35 6.71
CA HIS A 43 7.17 4.12 5.51
C HIS A 43 5.67 4.20 5.80
N LEU A 44 5.19 3.58 6.88
CA LEU A 44 3.78 3.65 7.29
C LEU A 44 3.37 5.08 7.68
N GLN A 45 4.24 5.84 8.36
CA GLN A 45 3.98 7.25 8.68
C GLN A 45 3.86 8.11 7.41
N ARG A 46 4.73 7.87 6.42
CA ARG A 46 4.66 8.57 5.13
C ARG A 46 3.39 8.20 4.35
N LEU A 47 3.03 6.92 4.34
CA LEU A 47 1.78 6.43 3.76
C LEU A 47 0.57 7.11 4.41
N ALA A 48 0.49 7.14 5.75
CA ALA A 48 -0.58 7.79 6.50
C ALA A 48 -0.73 9.27 6.13
N LYS A 49 0.40 9.98 6.05
CA LYS A 49 0.43 11.39 5.63
C LYS A 49 -0.12 11.57 4.21
N GLY A 50 0.23 10.68 3.29
CA GLY A 50 -0.27 10.71 1.92
C GLY A 50 -1.77 10.41 1.83
N LEU A 51 -2.25 9.39 2.56
CA LEU A 51 -3.68 9.04 2.65
C LEU A 51 -4.50 10.26 3.10
N ARG A 52 -4.09 10.92 4.20
CA ARG A 52 -4.75 12.15 4.69
C ARG A 52 -4.80 13.25 3.64
N LYS A 53 -3.68 13.48 2.94
CA LYS A 53 -3.57 14.55 1.94
C LYS A 53 -4.49 14.30 0.74
N LEU A 54 -4.67 13.04 0.36
CA LEU A 54 -5.51 12.63 -0.76
C LEU A 54 -6.95 12.26 -0.33
N SER A 55 -7.28 12.40 0.95
CA SER A 55 -8.59 12.05 1.53
C SER A 55 -8.97 10.56 1.39
N PHE A 56 -7.99 9.66 1.46
CA PHE A 56 -8.23 8.22 1.57
C PHE A 56 -8.38 7.78 3.05
N PRO A 57 -9.11 6.69 3.34
CA PRO A 57 -9.22 6.15 4.69
C PRO A 57 -7.88 5.69 5.24
N GLU A 58 -7.48 6.15 6.43
CA GLU A 58 -6.26 5.71 7.10
C GLU A 58 -6.37 4.31 7.72
N SER A 59 -7.60 3.78 7.85
CA SER A 59 -7.86 2.46 8.43
C SER A 59 -7.12 1.33 7.71
N VAL A 60 -6.81 1.50 6.42
CA VAL A 60 -6.04 0.54 5.61
C VAL A 60 -4.64 0.26 6.18
N ILE A 61 -4.10 1.16 7.00
CA ILE A 61 -2.79 0.96 7.64
C ILE A 61 -2.86 -0.09 8.74
N ASN A 62 -4.02 -0.23 9.40
CA ASN A 62 -4.19 -1.22 10.45
C ASN A 62 -4.09 -2.64 9.90
N ASP A 63 -4.50 -2.85 8.65
CA ASP A 63 -4.42 -4.15 7.97
C ASP A 63 -2.97 -4.53 7.58
N LEU A 64 -2.02 -3.59 7.65
CA LEU A 64 -0.60 -3.79 7.28
C LEU A 64 0.31 -4.05 8.48
N LYS A 65 -0.17 -3.80 9.70
CA LYS A 65 0.56 -4.11 10.93
C LYS A 65 0.11 -5.51 11.36
N GLU A 66 0.97 -6.51 11.19
CA GLU A 66 0.76 -7.83 11.81
C GLU A 66 0.73 -7.70 13.34
N ASP A 67 -0.09 -8.55 13.98
CA ASP A 67 0.14 -9.06 15.34
C ASP A 67 1.19 -10.20 15.30
#